data_AF-A0A8S9UKH3-F1
#
_entry.id   AF-A0A8S9UKH3-F1
#
_cell.length_a   1.000
_cell.length_b   1.000
_cell.length_c   1.000
_cell.angle_alpha   90.00
_cell.angle_beta   90.00
_cell.angle_gamma   90.00
#
_symmetry.space_group_name_H-M   'P 1'
#
loop_
_entity.id
_entity.type
_entity.pdbx_description
1 polymer ?
#
loop_
_entity_poly.entity_id
_entity_poly.type
_entity_poly.pdbx_seq_one_letter_code
_entity_poly.pdbx_strand_id
1 'polypeptide(L)'
;MSSPKKIAAQESAPADSVMSVPASAGTTTSVSAQANTPATERLPSDGNPTTVPSELFEAELGYFTLGGTKLTELPQYVAEPSTALSHFDVTDTGIWFFWSWMDPLVEDVFGVAPLVAAGGTPYCYELESIMSGSSPEFSAPFQIGHSPLLMNASIESWDTLVQAVDCSPSYGLTIFPLKYWDARYGLSGSDL
;
A
#
# COMPACT_ATOMS: atom_id res chain seq x y z
N MET A 1 -20.87 40.18 39.52
CA MET A 1 -21.17 41.44 38.79
C MET A 1 -20.29 41.49 37.56
N SER A 2 -20.94 41.68 36.41
CA SER A 2 -20.47 42.10 35.07
C SER A 2 -19.35 41.36 34.35
N SER A 3 -19.81 40.61 33.35
CA SER A 3 -19.20 40.29 32.05
C SER A 3 -18.96 41.56 31.17
N PRO A 4 -18.79 41.45 29.83
CA PRO A 4 -17.52 41.53 29.10
C PRO A 4 -17.50 42.74 28.12
N LYS A 5 -16.42 42.95 27.37
CA LYS A 5 -16.42 43.91 26.24
C LYS A 5 -16.20 43.20 24.90
N LYS A 6 -17.22 43.33 24.05
CA LYS A 6 -17.32 42.95 22.63
C LYS A 6 -16.94 44.17 21.75
N ILE A 7 -16.95 43.95 20.42
CA ILE A 7 -17.08 44.89 19.27
C ILE A 7 -15.85 44.79 18.34
N ALA A 8 -15.92 44.69 17.02
CA ALA A 8 -16.96 44.31 16.04
C ALA A 8 -16.27 44.21 14.66
N ALA A 9 -16.88 43.47 13.75
CA ALA A 9 -16.55 43.40 12.32
C ALA A 9 -16.73 44.74 11.60
N GLN A 10 -16.03 44.90 10.47
CA GLN A 10 -16.51 45.79 9.42
C GLN A 10 -16.18 45.23 8.03
N GLU A 11 -17.27 44.95 7.32
CA GLU A 11 -17.44 44.57 5.93
C GLU A 11 -17.40 45.82 5.03
N SER A 12 -16.76 45.73 3.86
CA SER A 12 -17.09 46.59 2.70
C SER A 12 -16.35 46.16 1.42
N ALA A 13 -17.13 45.77 0.41
CA ALA A 13 -16.85 45.85 -1.03
C ALA A 13 -18.03 46.64 -1.66
N PRO A 14 -18.10 46.90 -3.00
CA PRO A 14 -17.11 46.96 -4.07
C PRO A 14 -17.18 48.29 -4.87
N ALA A 15 -16.36 48.48 -5.91
CA ALA A 15 -16.65 49.44 -7.00
C ALA A 15 -16.04 48.99 -8.34
N ASP A 16 -16.90 48.92 -9.37
CA ASP A 16 -16.66 48.68 -10.79
C ASP A 16 -15.84 49.78 -11.49
N SER A 17 -15.04 49.42 -12.53
CA SER A 17 -15.18 50.02 -13.88
C SER A 17 -14.08 49.64 -14.90
N VAL A 18 -14.56 49.00 -15.99
CA VAL A 18 -14.34 49.26 -17.44
C VAL A 18 -12.96 49.11 -18.11
N MET A 19 -12.82 47.98 -18.81
CA MET A 19 -12.57 47.76 -20.27
C MET A 19 -11.67 48.72 -21.08
N SER A 20 -10.64 48.15 -21.72
CA SER A 20 -10.21 48.44 -23.11
C SER A 20 -9.28 47.36 -23.67
N VAL A 21 -9.61 46.91 -24.90
CA VAL A 21 -8.88 45.92 -25.73
C VAL A 21 -7.95 46.67 -26.69
N PRO A 22 -6.86 46.05 -27.17
CA PRO A 22 -6.78 45.88 -28.62
C PRO A 22 -6.37 44.47 -29.07
N ALA A 23 -6.79 44.19 -30.30
CA ALA A 23 -6.78 42.91 -31.00
C ALA A 23 -5.38 42.42 -31.41
N SER A 24 -5.23 41.11 -31.49
CA SER A 24 -4.25 40.45 -32.36
C SER A 24 -4.86 39.18 -32.94
N ALA A 25 -4.44 38.90 -34.17
CA ALA A 25 -5.11 38.12 -35.18
C ALA A 25 -5.23 36.62 -34.88
N GLY A 26 -6.23 36.03 -35.51
CA GLY A 26 -6.62 34.65 -35.31
C GLY A 26 -5.62 33.61 -35.82
N THR A 27 -5.72 32.44 -35.20
CA THR A 27 -5.39 31.18 -35.84
C THR A 27 -6.51 30.23 -35.48
N THR A 28 -7.38 29.96 -36.46
CA THR A 28 -8.38 28.90 -36.42
C THR A 28 -7.64 27.56 -36.44
N THR A 29 -7.52 26.92 -35.28
CA THR A 29 -7.18 25.50 -35.19
C THR A 29 -8.47 24.73 -35.03
N SER A 30 -8.81 23.96 -36.06
CA SER A 30 -9.93 23.03 -36.10
C SER A 30 -9.87 22.02 -34.96
N VAL A 31 -10.90 21.99 -34.12
CA VAL A 31 -11.12 20.93 -33.13
C VAL A 31 -11.66 19.72 -33.86
N SER A 32 -10.80 18.73 -34.12
CA SER A 32 -11.23 17.40 -34.51
C SER A 32 -11.60 16.63 -33.24
N ALA A 33 -12.89 16.39 -33.06
CA ALA A 33 -13.39 15.43 -32.06
C ALA A 33 -12.83 14.05 -32.41
N GLN A 34 -11.97 13.49 -31.57
CA GLN A 34 -11.60 12.07 -31.63
C GLN A 34 -12.15 11.33 -30.43
N ALA A 35 -12.82 10.24 -30.80
CA ALA A 35 -13.69 9.39 -30.02
C ALA A 35 -13.10 8.92 -28.69
N ASN A 36 -14.00 8.84 -27.71
CA ASN A 36 -13.88 8.04 -26.50
C ASN A 36 -13.26 6.68 -26.84
N THR A 37 -12.00 6.50 -26.45
CA THR A 37 -11.35 5.19 -26.48
C THR A 37 -11.57 4.59 -25.09
N PRO A 38 -12.15 3.39 -24.94
CA PRO A 38 -12.24 2.76 -23.63
C PRO A 38 -10.82 2.53 -23.14
N ALA A 39 -10.54 2.90 -21.90
CA ALA A 39 -9.28 2.63 -21.23
C ALA A 39 -9.02 1.12 -21.32
N THR A 40 -8.15 0.74 -22.26
CA THR A 40 -7.62 -0.62 -22.30
C THR A 40 -6.57 -0.63 -21.21
N GLU A 41 -6.97 -1.10 -20.03
CA GLU A 41 -6.09 -1.40 -18.91
C GLU A 41 -5.09 -2.45 -19.40
N ARG A 42 -3.91 -1.97 -19.82
CA ARG A 42 -2.86 -2.83 -20.33
C ARG A 42 -2.15 -3.40 -19.10
N LEU A 43 -2.47 -4.63 -18.73
CA LEU A 43 -1.73 -5.38 -17.72
C LEU A 43 -0.23 -5.32 -18.05
N PRO A 44 0.66 -5.02 -17.08
CA PRO A 44 2.09 -5.02 -17.30
C PRO A 44 2.55 -6.35 -17.93
N SER A 45 3.44 -6.27 -18.92
CA SER A 45 3.98 -7.43 -19.65
C SER A 45 4.73 -8.45 -18.77
N ASP A 46 4.91 -8.11 -17.50
CA ASP A 46 5.63 -8.86 -16.48
C ASP A 46 4.71 -9.67 -15.55
N GLY A 47 3.40 -9.62 -15.76
CA GLY A 47 2.39 -10.44 -15.07
C GLY A 47 2.14 -10.08 -13.59
N ASN A 48 3.10 -9.46 -12.90
CA ASN A 48 3.00 -9.15 -11.48
C ASN A 48 3.02 -7.63 -11.22
N PRO A 49 2.04 -7.11 -10.46
CA PRO A 49 2.00 -5.69 -10.11
C PRO A 49 3.09 -5.31 -9.10
N THR A 50 3.59 -4.08 -9.20
CA THR A 50 4.46 -3.45 -8.20
C THR A 50 3.69 -2.68 -7.12
N THR A 51 2.41 -2.39 -7.37
CA THR A 51 1.47 -1.72 -6.47
C THR A 51 0.07 -2.31 -6.64
N VAL A 52 -0.76 -2.25 -5.60
CA VAL A 52 -2.11 -2.82 -5.60
C VAL A 52 -3.17 -1.77 -5.22
N PRO A 53 -4.38 -1.86 -5.78
CA PRO A 53 -5.47 -0.93 -5.47
C PRO A 53 -5.89 -1.02 -4.00
N SER A 54 -6.31 0.12 -3.42
CA SER A 54 -6.77 0.21 -2.04
C SER A 54 -8.07 -0.56 -1.80
N GLU A 55 -8.92 -0.65 -2.82
CA GLU A 55 -10.21 -1.34 -2.78
C GLU A 55 -10.08 -2.83 -2.41
N LEU A 56 -8.92 -3.45 -2.66
CA LEU A 56 -8.65 -4.83 -2.25
C LEU A 56 -8.55 -5.00 -0.73
N PHE A 57 -8.16 -3.94 -0.03
CA PHE A 57 -8.02 -3.94 1.43
C PHE A 57 -9.31 -3.55 2.15
N GLU A 58 -10.33 -3.09 1.40
CA GLU A 58 -11.65 -2.73 1.92
C GLU A 58 -12.66 -3.88 1.82
N ALA A 59 -12.34 -4.91 1.03
CA ALA A 59 -13.16 -6.11 0.93
C ALA A 59 -13.10 -6.94 2.22
N GLU A 60 -14.20 -7.62 2.58
CA GLU A 60 -14.25 -8.53 3.74
C GLU A 60 -13.43 -9.81 3.45
N LEU A 61 -12.14 -9.78 3.79
CA LEU A 61 -11.17 -10.83 3.49
C LEU A 61 -10.58 -11.38 4.79
N GLY A 62 -10.66 -12.70 4.99
CA GLY A 62 -10.01 -13.36 6.13
C GLY A 62 -8.50 -13.55 5.95
N TYR A 63 -8.09 -13.90 4.72
CA TYR A 63 -6.72 -14.19 4.32
C TYR A 63 -6.43 -13.45 3.03
N PHE A 64 -5.31 -12.75 2.97
CA PHE A 64 -4.89 -12.07 1.74
C PHE A 64 -3.41 -12.33 1.47
N THR A 65 -3.11 -12.85 0.28
CA THR A 65 -1.74 -13.25 -0.11
C THR A 65 -1.30 -12.49 -1.34
N LEU A 66 -0.20 -11.76 -1.19
CA LEU A 66 0.56 -11.05 -2.22
C LEU A 66 2.01 -11.56 -2.30
N GLY A 67 2.34 -12.62 -1.57
CA GLY A 67 3.68 -13.20 -1.54
C GLY A 67 4.18 -13.67 -2.91
N GLY A 68 5.49 -13.60 -3.14
CA GLY A 68 6.16 -13.98 -4.39
C GLY A 68 5.86 -13.06 -5.59
N THR A 69 5.21 -11.92 -5.36
CA THR A 69 4.95 -10.90 -6.39
C THR A 69 6.08 -9.86 -6.46
N LYS A 70 5.97 -8.92 -7.41
CA LYS A 70 6.90 -7.79 -7.53
C LYS A 70 6.47 -6.58 -6.69
N LEU A 71 5.54 -6.77 -5.74
CA LEU A 71 5.01 -5.71 -4.90
C LEU A 71 6.15 -5.02 -4.14
N THR A 72 6.25 -3.70 -4.26
CA THR A 72 7.25 -2.91 -3.52
C THR A 72 6.61 -2.02 -2.47
N GLU A 73 5.33 -1.71 -2.63
CA GLU A 73 4.65 -0.72 -1.82
C GLU A 73 3.15 -1.03 -1.75
N LEU A 74 2.60 -0.88 -0.55
CA LEU A 74 1.16 -0.96 -0.29
C LEU A 74 0.49 0.38 -0.62
N PRO A 75 -0.84 0.42 -0.82
CA PRO A 75 -1.54 1.68 -1.03
C PRO A 75 -1.38 2.58 0.20
N GLN A 76 -1.01 3.84 -0.04
CA GLN A 76 -0.82 4.84 1.02
C GLN A 76 -2.08 5.11 1.82
N TYR A 77 -3.24 4.99 1.18
CA TYR A 77 -4.53 5.27 1.76
C TYR A 77 -5.50 4.12 1.50
N VAL A 78 -6.18 3.67 2.54
CA VAL A 78 -7.27 2.70 2.52
C VAL A 78 -8.37 3.31 3.37
N ALA A 79 -9.56 3.51 2.80
CA ALA A 79 -10.61 4.27 3.48
C ALA A 79 -11.22 3.47 4.64
N GLU A 80 -11.54 2.21 4.38
CA GLU A 80 -12.18 1.29 5.33
C GLU A 80 -11.44 -0.05 5.35
N PRO A 81 -10.28 -0.15 6.05
CA PRO A 81 -9.52 -1.40 6.11
C PRO A 81 -10.37 -2.56 6.66
N SER A 82 -10.24 -3.73 6.03
CA SER A 82 -11.00 -4.92 6.37
C SER A 82 -10.70 -5.41 7.78
N THR A 83 -11.66 -5.28 8.69
CA THR A 83 -11.54 -5.79 10.06
C THR A 83 -11.66 -7.31 10.14
N ALA A 84 -11.97 -7.97 9.03
CA ALA A 84 -12.01 -9.43 8.95
C ALA A 84 -10.62 -10.04 8.68
N LEU A 85 -9.62 -9.22 8.35
CA LEU A 85 -8.29 -9.68 7.96
C LEU A 85 -7.56 -10.27 9.15
N SER A 86 -7.33 -11.58 9.08
CA SER A 86 -6.66 -12.37 10.12
C SER A 86 -5.25 -12.82 9.73
N HIS A 87 -4.93 -12.78 8.43
CA HIS A 87 -3.61 -13.10 7.93
C HIS A 87 -3.33 -12.38 6.61
N PHE A 88 -2.16 -11.75 6.55
CA PHE A 88 -1.69 -10.99 5.40
C PHE A 88 -0.27 -11.44 5.02
N ASP A 89 -0.16 -12.11 3.88
CA ASP A 89 1.10 -12.65 3.38
C ASP A 89 1.68 -11.76 2.29
N VAL A 90 2.84 -11.17 2.57
CA VAL A 90 3.67 -10.37 1.65
C VAL A 90 5.08 -10.95 1.55
N THR A 91 5.24 -12.24 1.83
CA THR A 91 6.54 -12.92 1.78
C THR A 91 7.19 -12.84 0.40
N ASP A 92 8.53 -12.78 0.37
CA ASP A 92 9.31 -12.73 -0.88
C ASP A 92 8.90 -11.57 -1.82
N THR A 93 8.42 -10.46 -1.26
CA THR A 93 8.14 -9.21 -2.00
C THR A 93 9.23 -8.16 -1.73
N GLY A 94 9.11 -7.01 -2.39
CA GLY A 94 9.99 -5.86 -2.23
C GLY A 94 9.49 -4.84 -1.22
N ILE A 95 8.71 -5.20 -0.19
CA ILE A 95 8.20 -4.28 0.84
C ILE A 95 9.29 -3.87 1.83
N TRP A 96 9.41 -2.56 2.08
CA TRP A 96 10.43 -1.97 2.97
C TRP A 96 9.81 -1.27 4.19
N PHE A 97 8.52 -0.93 4.13
CA PHE A 97 7.83 -0.22 5.18
C PHE A 97 6.32 -0.50 5.12
N PHE A 98 5.61 -0.12 6.19
CA PHE A 98 4.16 -0.26 6.29
C PHE A 98 3.49 1.08 6.58
N TRP A 99 2.24 1.22 6.12
CA TRP A 99 1.41 2.40 6.32
C TRP A 99 0.57 2.29 7.60
N SER A 100 0.23 3.43 8.20
CA SER A 100 -0.45 3.53 9.48
C SER A 100 -1.89 3.01 9.50
N TRP A 101 -2.52 2.82 8.33
CA TRP A 101 -3.84 2.20 8.26
C TRP A 101 -3.81 0.71 8.66
N MET A 102 -2.63 0.10 8.71
CA MET A 102 -2.45 -1.28 9.18
C MET A 102 -2.46 -1.40 10.70
N ASP A 103 -2.11 -0.34 11.43
CA ASP A 103 -1.95 -0.38 12.89
C ASP A 103 -3.20 -0.92 13.60
N PRO A 104 -4.43 -0.45 13.29
CA PRO A 104 -5.63 -0.96 13.94
C PRO A 104 -5.89 -2.44 13.63
N LEU A 105 -5.49 -2.92 12.46
CA LEU A 105 -5.65 -4.33 12.07
C LEU A 105 -4.70 -5.23 12.85
N VAL A 106 -3.45 -4.79 12.98
CA VAL A 106 -2.43 -5.49 13.77
C VAL A 106 -2.83 -5.51 15.24
N GLU A 107 -3.35 -4.40 15.74
CA GLU A 107 -3.80 -4.26 17.13
C GLU A 107 -4.96 -5.21 17.47
N ASP A 108 -5.89 -5.45 16.54
CA ASP A 108 -7.06 -6.31 16.75
C ASP A 108 -6.69 -7.78 16.98
N VAL A 109 -5.62 -8.25 16.33
CA VAL A 109 -5.17 -9.66 16.40
C VAL A 109 -3.96 -9.87 17.31
N PHE A 110 -3.52 -8.85 18.05
CA PHE A 110 -2.39 -8.97 18.97
C PHE A 110 -2.58 -10.09 20.00
N GLY A 111 -1.49 -10.82 20.25
CA GLY A 111 -1.48 -11.93 21.19
C GLY A 111 -2.17 -13.22 20.70
N VAL A 112 -2.74 -13.23 19.48
CA VAL A 112 -3.30 -14.44 18.85
C VAL A 112 -2.31 -15.02 17.85
N ALA A 113 -1.93 -14.23 16.84
CA ALA A 113 -0.94 -14.59 15.83
C ALA A 113 -0.43 -13.32 15.14
N PRO A 114 0.79 -13.34 14.54
CA PRO A 114 1.23 -12.27 13.66
C PRO A 114 0.27 -12.10 12.49
N LEU A 115 -0.26 -10.87 12.33
CA LEU A 115 -1.12 -10.54 11.19
C LEU A 115 -0.32 -10.66 9.89
N VAL A 116 0.92 -10.17 9.89
CA VAL A 116 1.71 -9.99 8.68
C VAL A 116 2.78 -11.06 8.58
N ALA A 117 2.77 -11.86 7.53
CA ALA A 117 3.91 -12.70 7.13
C ALA A 117 4.73 -11.94 6.08
N ALA A 118 5.99 -11.61 6.41
CA ALA A 118 6.85 -10.77 5.58
C ALA A 118 8.27 -11.33 5.39
N GLY A 119 8.50 -12.62 5.68
CA GLY A 119 9.78 -13.27 5.42
C GLY A 119 10.29 -13.07 3.99
N GLY A 120 11.59 -12.87 3.85
CA GLY A 120 12.24 -12.60 2.55
C GLY A 120 12.10 -11.16 2.03
N THR A 121 11.38 -10.29 2.74
CA THR A 121 11.29 -8.86 2.39
C THR A 121 12.48 -8.05 2.93
N PRO A 122 12.83 -6.92 2.27
CA PRO A 122 13.79 -5.95 2.79
C PRO A 122 13.45 -5.43 4.19
N TYR A 123 12.18 -5.22 4.50
CA TYR A 123 11.72 -4.87 5.84
C TYR A 123 12.21 -5.88 6.89
N CYS A 124 12.02 -7.18 6.64
CA CYS A 124 12.44 -8.22 7.59
C CYS A 124 13.96 -8.34 7.74
N TYR A 125 14.72 -8.08 6.68
CA TYR A 125 16.18 -8.01 6.78
C TYR A 125 16.64 -6.84 7.66
N GLU A 126 16.00 -5.68 7.55
CA GLU A 126 16.30 -4.54 8.42
C GLU A 126 15.86 -4.80 9.86
N LEU A 127 14.68 -5.39 10.06
CA LEU A 127 14.19 -5.74 11.39
C LEU A 127 15.14 -6.71 12.10
N GLU A 128 15.65 -7.74 11.42
CA GLU A 128 16.67 -8.64 11.97
C GLU A 128 17.98 -7.89 12.30
N SER A 129 18.41 -6.98 11.42
CA SER A 129 19.58 -6.13 11.67
C SER A 129 19.38 -5.23 12.89
N ILE A 130 18.17 -4.73 13.14
CA ILE A 130 17.84 -3.88 14.28
C ILE A 130 17.83 -4.71 15.56
N MET A 131 17.14 -5.85 15.56
CA MET A 131 17.00 -6.72 16.73
C MET A 131 18.32 -7.40 17.13
N SER A 132 19.22 -7.62 16.17
CA SER A 132 20.59 -8.10 16.45
C SER A 132 21.54 -7.01 16.96
N GLY A 133 21.11 -5.74 16.96
CA GLY A 133 21.92 -4.58 17.33
C GLY A 133 22.94 -4.16 16.25
N SER A 134 22.81 -4.67 15.02
CA SER A 134 23.69 -4.33 13.90
C SER A 134 23.35 -2.97 13.28
N SER A 135 22.07 -2.56 13.35
CA SER A 135 21.58 -1.25 12.93
C SER A 135 20.70 -0.63 14.03
N PRO A 136 20.74 0.69 14.26
CA PRO A 136 19.93 1.31 15.30
C PRO A 136 18.49 1.62 14.84
N GLU A 137 18.26 1.76 13.54
CA GLU A 137 17.00 2.23 12.94
C GLU A 137 16.81 1.59 11.55
N PHE A 138 15.60 1.70 11.01
CA PHE A 138 15.32 1.36 9.61
C PHE A 138 16.04 2.33 8.67
N SER A 139 16.52 1.85 7.52
CA SER A 139 17.21 2.70 6.53
C SER A 139 16.24 3.65 5.83
N ALA A 140 14.98 3.24 5.70
CA ALA A 140 13.92 4.09 5.18
C ALA A 140 13.58 5.18 6.22
N PRO A 141 13.72 6.48 5.89
CA PRO A 141 13.37 7.54 6.83
C PRO A 141 11.89 7.47 7.15
N PHE A 142 11.54 7.64 8.42
CA PHE A 142 10.14 7.70 8.84
C PHE A 142 9.43 8.88 8.17
N GLN A 143 8.34 8.60 7.46
CA GLN A 143 7.51 9.60 6.79
C GLN A 143 6.13 9.70 7.43
N ILE A 144 5.45 10.82 7.21
CA ILE A 144 4.04 10.97 7.60
C ILE A 144 3.21 9.89 6.91
N GLY A 145 2.43 9.17 7.70
CA GLY A 145 1.60 8.06 7.25
C GLY A 145 2.26 6.69 7.38
N HIS A 146 3.57 6.60 7.64
CA HIS A 146 4.17 5.33 8.03
C HIS A 146 3.60 4.85 9.36
N SER A 147 3.50 3.54 9.52
CA SER A 147 3.07 2.89 10.73
C SER A 147 4.02 3.19 11.90
N PRO A 148 3.64 3.98 12.92
CA PRO A 148 4.44 4.13 14.13
C PRO A 148 4.58 2.81 14.90
N LEU A 149 3.72 1.83 14.67
CA LEU A 149 3.79 0.52 15.30
C LEU A 149 4.83 -0.38 14.63
N LEU A 150 4.77 -0.49 13.29
CA LEU A 150 5.60 -1.38 12.49
C LEU A 150 6.95 -0.75 12.09
N MET A 151 7.07 0.58 12.12
CA MET A 151 8.31 1.29 11.76
C MET A 151 9.07 1.85 12.98
N ASN A 152 8.73 1.42 14.20
CA ASN A 152 9.44 1.85 15.41
C ASN A 152 10.53 0.84 15.79
N ALA A 153 11.79 1.26 15.67
CA ALA A 153 12.97 0.44 15.96
C ALA A 153 13.38 0.40 17.44
N SER A 154 12.69 1.14 18.33
CA SER A 154 13.08 1.25 19.73
C SER A 154 12.98 -0.09 20.47
N ILE A 155 13.83 -0.32 21.46
CA ILE A 155 13.87 -1.61 22.18
C ILE A 155 12.52 -1.90 22.86
N GLU A 156 11.79 -0.86 23.28
CA GLU A 156 10.48 -1.02 23.90
C GLU A 156 9.41 -1.54 22.94
N SER A 157 9.57 -1.36 21.62
CA SER A 157 8.61 -1.85 20.61
C SER A 157 8.95 -3.23 20.06
N TRP A 158 10.09 -3.84 20.43
CA TRP A 158 10.51 -5.12 19.83
C TRP A 158 9.51 -6.25 20.05
N ASP A 159 8.91 -6.33 21.23
CA ASP A 159 7.86 -7.33 21.52
C ASP A 159 6.63 -7.13 20.61
N THR A 160 6.24 -5.87 20.38
CA THR A 160 5.17 -5.50 19.46
C THR A 160 5.49 -5.90 18.02
N LEU A 161 6.72 -5.65 17.55
CA LEU A 161 7.13 -6.00 16.18
C LEU A 161 7.09 -7.50 15.94
N VAL A 162 7.59 -8.31 16.89
CA VAL A 162 7.61 -9.78 16.77
C VAL A 162 6.20 -10.36 16.87
N GLN A 163 5.31 -9.74 17.64
CA GLN A 163 3.91 -10.14 17.70
C GLN A 163 3.13 -9.73 16.45
N ALA A 164 3.52 -8.65 15.78
CA ALA A 164 2.84 -8.12 14.60
C ALA A 164 3.27 -8.80 13.30
N VAL A 165 4.57 -9.05 13.16
CA VAL A 165 5.19 -9.49 11.90
C VAL A 165 5.97 -10.78 12.08
N ASP A 166 5.60 -11.79 11.29
CA ASP A 166 6.37 -13.02 11.10
C ASP A 166 7.37 -12.85 9.96
N CYS A 167 8.66 -12.77 10.32
CA CYS A 167 9.77 -12.71 9.38
C CYS A 167 10.36 -14.10 9.04
N SER A 168 9.73 -15.19 9.48
CA SER A 168 10.18 -16.53 9.13
C SER A 168 10.12 -16.77 7.62
N PRO A 169 11.05 -17.54 7.04
CA PRO A 169 11.09 -17.79 5.60
C PRO A 169 9.75 -18.34 5.10
N SER A 170 9.33 -17.91 3.91
CA SER A 170 8.14 -18.46 3.28
C SER A 170 8.27 -19.98 3.13
N TYR A 171 7.30 -20.73 3.66
CA TYR A 171 7.14 -22.15 3.33
C TYR A 171 6.69 -22.34 1.86
N GLY A 172 6.47 -21.23 1.13
CA GLY A 172 5.91 -21.13 -0.21
C GLY A 172 6.79 -21.57 -1.37
N LEU A 173 8.05 -21.99 -1.15
CA LEU A 173 8.72 -22.88 -2.10
C LEU A 173 8.11 -24.28 -2.03
N THR A 174 6.80 -24.37 -2.25
CA THR A 174 6.22 -25.56 -2.85
C THR A 174 6.83 -25.68 -4.24
N ILE A 175 8.02 -26.30 -4.30
CA ILE A 175 8.60 -26.78 -5.55
C ILE A 175 7.64 -27.87 -6.02
N PHE A 176 6.50 -27.48 -6.59
CA PHE A 176 5.66 -28.38 -7.35
C PHE A 176 6.49 -28.71 -8.58
N PRO A 177 6.97 -29.95 -8.73
CA PRO A 177 7.76 -30.32 -9.90
C PRO A 177 6.79 -30.39 -11.09
N LEU A 178 6.41 -29.24 -11.65
CA LEU A 178 5.39 -29.15 -12.70
C LEU A 178 5.74 -30.07 -13.87
N LYS A 179 7.02 -30.13 -14.24
CA LYS A 179 7.52 -31.08 -15.25
C LYS A 179 7.21 -32.56 -14.92
N TYR A 180 7.29 -32.95 -13.66
CA TYR A 180 6.96 -34.32 -13.21
C TYR A 180 5.44 -34.58 -13.28
N TRP A 181 4.63 -33.61 -12.87
CA TRP A 181 3.18 -33.72 -12.91
C TRP A 181 2.62 -33.68 -14.33
N ASP A 182 3.12 -32.79 -15.19
CA ASP A 182 2.78 -32.71 -16.61
C ASP A 182 3.17 -34.00 -17.34
N ALA A 183 4.34 -34.57 -17.04
CA ALA A 183 4.75 -35.84 -17.62
C ALA A 183 3.86 -37.02 -17.20
N ARG A 184 3.22 -36.94 -16.02
CA ARG A 184 2.43 -38.04 -15.46
C ARG A 184 0.93 -37.93 -15.69
N TYR A 185 0.41 -36.71 -15.76
CA TYR A 185 -1.02 -36.40 -15.81
C TYR A 185 -1.37 -35.36 -16.88
N GLY A 186 -0.38 -34.81 -17.59
CA GLY A 186 -0.63 -33.93 -18.71
C GLY A 186 -1.42 -34.66 -19.79
N LEU A 187 -2.53 -34.07 -20.22
CA LEU A 187 -3.31 -34.57 -21.34
C LEU A 187 -2.47 -34.40 -22.61
N SER A 188 -1.84 -35.48 -23.08
CA SER A 188 -1.26 -35.52 -24.42
C SER A 188 -2.42 -35.44 -25.40
N GLY A 189 -2.40 -34.46 -26.30
CA GLY A 189 -3.49 -34.16 -27.26
C GLY A 189 -3.71 -35.22 -28.35
N SER A 190 -3.69 -36.51 -28.01
CA SER A 190 -4.00 -37.63 -28.92
C SER A 190 -5.44 -38.14 -28.77
N ASP A 191 -6.25 -37.57 -27.88
CA ASP A 191 -7.65 -37.99 -27.63
C ASP A 191 -8.69 -36.89 -27.96
N LEU A 192 -8.43 -36.06 -28.98
CA LEU A 192 -9.43 -35.20 -29.63
C LEU A 192 -9.53 -35.50 -31.12
#